data_AF-A0A2G9T8T7-F1
#
_entry.id   AF-A0A2G9T8T7-F1
#
_cell.length_a   1.000
_cell.length_b   1.000
_cell.length_c   1.000
_cell.angle_alpha   90.00
_cell.angle_beta   90.00
_cell.angle_gamma   90.00
#
_symmetry.space_group_name_H-M   'P 1'
#
loop_
_entity.id
_entity.type
_entity.pdbx_description
1 polymer ?
#
loop_
_entity_poly.entity_id
_entity_poly.type
_entity_poly.pdbx_seq_one_letter_code
_entity_poly.pdbx_strand_id
1 'polypeptide(L)'
;MKSSVIEEVPSYVYLGQAITMDNDLTIKIGRRRKAGWATFNKYRDVLTDKRLDTQIRARVFNTHVLPALVYGSETWSTIIEEERRLTSTQRAMERAMCTITLMH
;
A
#
# COMPACT_ATOMS: atom_id res chain seq x y z
N MET A 1 12.30 4.77 -42.46
CA MET A 1 11.96 5.05 -41.04
C MET A 1 13.23 5.50 -40.34
N LYS A 2 13.28 6.72 -39.78
CA LYS A 2 14.41 7.14 -38.95
C LYS A 2 14.40 6.31 -37.67
N SER A 3 15.52 5.66 -37.35
CA SER A 3 15.69 4.95 -36.08
C SER A 3 15.83 6.00 -34.98
N SER A 4 14.80 6.15 -34.17
CA SER A 4 14.88 6.98 -32.96
C SER A 4 15.58 6.16 -31.88
N VAL A 5 16.65 6.69 -31.29
CA VAL A 5 17.33 6.05 -30.15
C VAL A 5 16.33 6.03 -28.99
N ILE A 6 16.04 4.84 -28.47
CA ILE A 6 15.20 4.67 -27.28
C ILE A 6 16.05 5.05 -26.08
N GLU A 7 15.58 6.00 -25.28
CA GLU A 7 16.24 6.39 -24.03
C GLU A 7 16.10 5.26 -23.00
N GLU A 8 17.24 4.79 -22.48
CA GLU A 8 17.27 3.83 -21.39
C GLU A 8 17.25 4.58 -20.05
N VAL A 9 16.20 4.38 -19.26
CA VAL A 9 16.08 4.93 -17.90
C VAL A 9 16.11 3.82 -16.85
N PRO A 10 16.78 4.02 -15.71
CA PRO A 10 16.90 2.99 -14.67
C PRO A 10 15.56 2.68 -13.97
N SER A 11 14.65 3.65 -13.92
CA SER A 11 13.28 3.44 -13.41
C SER A 11 12.29 4.35 -14.13
N TYR A 12 11.08 3.83 -14.40
CA TYR A 12 9.99 4.55 -15.05
C TYR A 12 8.68 4.32 -14.31
N VAL A 13 7.79 5.32 -14.26
CA VAL A 13 6.45 5.15 -13.66
C VAL A 13 5.42 4.96 -14.76
N TYR A 14 4.94 3.74 -14.90
CA TYR A 14 3.89 3.39 -15.85
C TYR A 14 2.63 3.01 -15.09
N LEU A 15 1.51 3.69 -15.38
CA LEU A 15 0.20 3.44 -14.73
C LEU A 15 0.27 3.42 -13.19
N GLY A 16 1.14 4.25 -12.60
CA GLY A 16 1.35 4.32 -11.15
C GLY A 16 2.20 3.19 -10.56
N GLN A 17 2.72 2.27 -11.38
CA GLN A 17 3.69 1.25 -10.98
C GLN A 17 5.10 1.69 -11.37
N ALA A 18 6.05 1.56 -10.44
CA ALA A 18 7.46 1.73 -10.76
C ALA A 18 7.92 0.50 -11.54
N ILE A 19 8.46 0.68 -12.73
CA ILE A 19 9.11 -0.36 -13.52
C ILE A 19 10.60 -0.09 -13.45
N THR A 20 11.37 -1.09 -13.05
CA THR A 20 12.83 -1.08 -13.03
C THR A 20 13.32 -2.28 -13.83
N MET A 21 14.55 -2.19 -14.36
CA MET A 21 15.12 -3.25 -15.19
C MET A 21 15.31 -4.58 -14.44
N ASP A 22 15.56 -4.51 -13.13
CA ASP A 22 15.71 -5.64 -12.22
C ASP A 22 14.39 -6.11 -11.59
N ASN A 23 13.26 -5.45 -11.92
CA ASN A 23 11.95 -5.71 -11.33
C ASN A 23 11.93 -5.65 -9.79
N ASP A 24 12.68 -4.72 -9.19
CA ASP A 24 12.74 -4.55 -7.73
C ASP A 24 11.35 -4.30 -7.12
N LEU A 25 10.82 -5.36 -6.50
CA LEU A 25 9.53 -5.35 -5.80
C LEU A 25 9.57 -4.45 -4.56
N THR A 26 10.73 -4.21 -3.97
CA THR A 26 10.90 -3.37 -2.78
C THR A 26 10.42 -1.95 -3.04
N ILE A 27 10.76 -1.38 -4.20
CA ILE A 27 10.33 -0.03 -4.58
C ILE A 27 8.81 0.01 -4.79
N LYS A 28 8.26 -0.99 -5.47
CA LYS A 28 6.81 -1.08 -5.74
C LYS A 28 6.02 -1.17 -4.44
N ILE A 29 6.45 -2.04 -3.53
CA ILE A 29 5.80 -2.27 -2.22
C ILE A 29 5.99 -1.07 -1.31
N GLY A 30 7.17 -0.46 -1.29
CA GLY A 30 7.42 0.78 -0.57
C GLY A 30 6.45 1.89 -0.98
N ARG A 31 6.19 2.05 -2.29
CA ARG A 31 5.20 3.01 -2.80
C ARG A 31 3.78 2.65 -2.36
N ARG A 32 3.38 1.38 -2.41
CA ARG A 32 2.03 0.97 -1.99
C ARG A 32 1.80 1.08 -0.50
N ARG A 33 2.81 0.79 0.33
CA ARG A 33 2.77 1.06 1.77
C ARG A 33 2.58 2.54 2.07
N LYS A 34 3.31 3.42 1.36
CA LYS A 34 3.13 4.87 1.47
C LYS A 34 1.72 5.30 1.06
N ALA A 35 1.19 4.77 -0.05
CA ALA A 35 -0.17 5.05 -0.50
C ALA A 35 -1.22 4.59 0.52
N GLY A 36 -1.09 3.37 1.05
CA GLY A 36 -1.95 2.86 2.12
C GLY A 36 -1.96 3.76 3.35
N TRP A 37 -0.78 4.18 3.83
CA TRP A 37 -0.68 5.12 4.96
C TRP A 37 -1.23 6.51 4.66
N ALA A 38 -1.01 7.03 3.45
CA ALA A 38 -1.58 8.31 3.04
C ALA A 38 -3.12 8.27 3.07
N THR A 39 -3.71 7.20 2.53
CA THR A 39 -5.16 7.00 2.57
C THR A 39 -5.66 6.77 3.99
N PHE A 40 -4.95 5.97 4.81
CA PHE A 40 -5.29 5.79 6.22
C PHE A 40 -5.34 7.13 6.96
N ASN A 41 -4.31 7.96 6.79
CA ASN A 41 -4.24 9.27 7.43
C ASN A 41 -5.34 10.22 6.94
N LYS A 42 -5.72 10.15 5.66
CA LYS A 42 -6.84 10.91 5.10
C LYS A 42 -8.18 10.58 5.79
N TYR A 43 -8.41 9.32 6.17
CA TYR A 43 -9.64 8.88 6.84
C TYR A 43 -9.44 8.65 8.35
N ARG A 44 -8.34 9.14 8.94
CA ARG A 44 -7.96 8.82 10.33
C ARG A 44 -9.05 9.15 11.32
N ASP A 45 -9.71 10.30 11.18
CA ASP A 45 -10.75 10.74 12.12
C ASP A 45 -11.90 9.72 12.17
N VAL A 46 -12.33 9.21 11.01
CA VAL A 46 -13.36 8.17 10.92
C VAL A 46 -12.84 6.82 11.40
N LEU A 47 -11.62 6.44 10.99
CA LEU A 47 -11.03 5.14 11.27
C LEU A 47 -10.68 4.94 12.75
N THR A 48 -10.45 6.02 13.49
CA THR A 48 -10.06 6.00 14.91
C THR A 48 -11.14 6.51 15.86
N ASP A 49 -12.28 6.97 15.34
CA ASP A 49 -13.42 7.38 16.18
C ASP A 49 -14.01 6.16 16.90
N LYS A 50 -13.96 6.16 18.23
CA LYS A 50 -14.51 5.09 19.07
C LYS A 50 -16.03 5.14 19.18
N ARG A 51 -16.66 6.24 18.77
CA ARG A 51 -18.12 6.42 18.78
C ARG A 51 -18.77 5.75 17.57
N LEU A 52 -18.00 5.51 16.51
CA LEU A 52 -18.48 4.83 15.32
C LEU A 52 -18.45 3.31 15.50
N ASP A 53 -19.48 2.66 14.97
CA ASP A 53 -19.55 1.21 14.96
C ASP A 53 -18.35 0.61 14.22
N THR A 54 -17.87 -0.54 14.70
CA THR A 54 -16.69 -1.21 14.16
C THR A 54 -16.91 -1.66 12.72
N GLN A 55 -18.12 -2.03 12.31
CA GLN A 55 -18.42 -2.39 10.93
C GLN A 55 -18.31 -1.18 9.99
N ILE A 56 -18.70 0.02 10.44
CA ILE A 56 -18.56 1.25 9.66
C ILE A 56 -17.08 1.54 9.40
N ARG A 57 -16.26 1.50 10.46
CA ARG A 57 -14.81 1.73 10.35
C ARG A 57 -14.13 0.69 9.46
N ALA A 58 -14.48 -0.59 9.62
CA ALA A 58 -13.99 -1.67 8.78
C ALA A 58 -14.38 -1.47 7.31
N ARG A 59 -15.61 -1.03 7.03
CA ARG A 59 -16.06 -0.74 5.67
C ARG A 59 -15.25 0.40 5.03
N VAL A 60 -15.00 1.48 5.76
CA VAL A 60 -14.15 2.59 5.28
C VAL A 60 -12.74 2.10 4.97
N PHE A 61 -12.15 1.31 5.87
CA PHE A 61 -10.83 0.72 5.69
C PHE A 61 -10.76 -0.17 4.43
N ASN A 62 -11.67 -1.14 4.32
CA ASN A 62 -11.72 -2.09 3.21
C ASN A 62 -12.02 -1.41 1.87
N THR A 63 -12.76 -0.29 1.87
CA THR A 63 -13.13 0.41 0.64
C THR A 63 -12.02 1.34 0.14
N HIS A 64 -11.26 1.99 1.04
CA HIS A 64 -10.31 3.03 0.65
C HIS A 64 -8.85 2.65 0.92
N VAL A 65 -8.56 2.16 2.12
CA VAL A 65 -7.18 1.91 2.57
C VAL A 65 -6.64 0.62 1.97
N LEU A 66 -7.42 -0.46 2.05
CA LEU A 66 -6.99 -1.77 1.56
C LEU A 66 -6.65 -1.76 0.06
N PRO A 67 -7.49 -1.19 -0.85
CA PRO A 67 -7.16 -1.13 -2.27
C PRO A 67 -5.90 -0.31 -2.55
N ALA A 68 -5.68 0.79 -1.82
CA ALA A 68 -4.47 1.61 -1.97
C ALA A 68 -3.19 0.83 -1.58
N LEU A 69 -3.29 -0.05 -0.58
CA LEU A 69 -2.19 -0.88 -0.08
C LEU A 69 -1.88 -2.08 -0.98
N VAL A 70 -2.90 -2.74 -1.55
CA VAL A 70 -2.72 -3.99 -2.31
C VAL A 70 -2.69 -3.81 -3.83
N TYR A 71 -2.93 -2.60 -4.35
CA TYR A 71 -2.94 -2.39 -5.79
C TYR A 71 -1.62 -2.84 -6.46
N GLY A 72 -1.75 -3.66 -7.50
CA GLY A 72 -0.64 -4.24 -8.24
C GLY A 72 -0.03 -5.50 -7.63
N SER A 73 -0.49 -5.95 -6.45
CA SER A 73 0.03 -7.16 -5.81
C SER A 73 -0.23 -8.43 -6.60
N GLU A 74 -1.28 -8.45 -7.44
CA GLU A 74 -1.59 -9.55 -8.36
C GLU A 74 -0.52 -9.76 -9.45
N THR A 75 0.29 -8.73 -9.73
CA THR A 75 1.31 -8.74 -10.80
C THR A 75 2.73 -8.98 -10.28
N TRP A 76 2.90 -9.10 -8.96
CA TRP A 76 4.21 -9.31 -8.37
C TRP A 76 4.49 -10.80 -8.26
N SER A 77 5.69 -11.22 -8.68
CA SER A 77 6.18 -12.56 -8.37
C SER A 77 6.27 -12.66 -6.85
N THR A 78 5.33 -13.37 -6.23
CA THR A 78 5.06 -13.34 -4.78
C THR A 78 6.21 -13.95 -3.99
N ILE A 79 7.16 -13.10 -3.60
CA ILE A 79 8.14 -13.43 -2.57
C ILE A 79 7.43 -13.34 -1.22
N ILE A 80 7.52 -14.41 -0.42
CA ILE A 80 6.90 -14.50 0.92
C ILE A 80 7.24 -13.28 1.81
N GLU A 81 8.45 -12.74 1.68
CA GLU A 81 8.88 -11.55 2.43
C GLU A 81 8.05 -10.30 2.09
N GLU A 82 7.73 -10.12 0.83
CA GLU A 82 7.01 -8.96 0.32
C GLU A 82 5.52 -8.98 0.74
N GLU A 83 4.90 -10.17 0.75
CA GLU A 83 3.57 -10.38 1.32
C GLU A 83 3.55 -10.10 2.84
N ARG A 84 4.60 -10.53 3.56
CA ARG A 84 4.76 -10.25 4.99
C ARG A 84 4.83 -8.74 5.26
N ARG A 85 5.47 -7.96 4.38
CA ARG A 85 5.57 -6.49 4.53
C ARG A 85 4.22 -5.80 4.37
N LEU A 86 3.41 -6.21 3.39
CA LEU A 86 2.04 -5.71 3.23
C LEU A 86 1.16 -6.10 4.42
N THR A 87 1.19 -7.38 4.81
CA THR A 87 0.42 -7.90 5.95
C THR A 87 0.78 -7.19 7.26
N SER A 88 2.07 -6.97 7.51
CA SER A 88 2.53 -6.24 8.69
C SER A 88 2.06 -4.79 8.69
N THR A 89 2.00 -4.17 7.51
CA THR A 89 1.49 -2.80 7.33
C THR A 89 -0.01 -2.73 7.60
N GLN A 90 -0.80 -3.65 7.03
CA GLN A 90 -2.24 -3.75 7.28
C GLN A 90 -2.53 -3.92 8.78
N ARG A 91 -1.89 -4.90 9.44
CA ARG A 91 -2.06 -5.15 10.88
C ARG A 91 -1.71 -3.94 11.74
N ALA A 92 -0.71 -3.15 11.34
CA ALA A 92 -0.36 -1.93 12.06
C ALA A 92 -1.48 -0.88 11.99
N MET A 93 -2.11 -0.72 10.83
CA MET A 93 -3.26 0.17 10.65
C MET A 93 -4.49 -0.32 11.42
N GLU A 94 -4.79 -1.62 11.37
CA GLU A 94 -5.89 -2.24 12.12
C GLU A 94 -5.72 -2.06 13.64
N ARG A 95 -4.50 -2.24 14.17
CA ARG A 95 -4.21 -1.95 15.58
C ARG A 95 -4.44 -0.50 15.94
N ALA A 96 -4.08 0.43 15.06
CA ALA A 96 -4.34 1.85 15.25
C ALA A 96 -5.85 2.15 15.26
N MET A 97 -6.65 1.51 14.41
CA MET A 97 -8.12 1.61 14.42
C MET A 97 -8.73 1.09 15.72
N CYS A 98 -8.22 -0.02 16.23
CA CYS A 98 -8.70 -0.62 17.48
C CYS A 98 -8.13 0.09 18.73
N THR A 99 -7.27 1.11 18.58
CA THR A 99 -6.53 1.75 19.69
C THR A 99 -5.82 0.75 20.62
N ILE A 100 -5.31 -0.34 20.05
CA ILE A 100 -4.46 -1.29 20.77
C ILE A 100 -3.03 -0.78 20.65
N THR A 101 -2.64 0.11 21.57
CA THR A 101 -1.22 0.32 21.89
C THR A 101 -0.77 -0.91 22.67
N LEU A 102 0.31 -1.57 22.23
CA LEU A 102 1.03 -2.49 23.10
C LEU A 102 1.40 -1.70 24.36
N MET A 103 0.67 -1.94 25.46
CA MET A 103 1.11 -1.50 26.78
C MET A 103 2.42 -2.24 27.04
N HIS A 104 3.49 -1.46 27.16
CA HIS A 104 4.81 -1.92 27.56
C HIS A 104 4.90 -1.96 29.09
#